data_AF-A0A7D9K891-F1
#
_entry.id   AF-A0A7D9K891-F1
#
_cell.length_a   1.000
_cell.length_b   1.000
_cell.length_c   1.000
_cell.angle_alpha   90.00
_cell.angle_beta   90.00
_cell.angle_gamma   90.00
#
_symmetry.space_group_name_H-M   'P 1'
#
loop_
_entity.id
_entity.type
_entity.pdbx_description
1 polymer ?
#
loop_
_entity_poly.entity_id
_entity_poly.type
_entity_poly.pdbx_seq_one_letter_code
_entity_poly.pdbx_strand_id
1 'polypeptide(L)'
;KLWIFGLEPYDTVMADRGFKIKSDLTMKRCYSAIPPSAAKGNHMISDDVAVTSKVANVRIFVEKAIARVKWFRSLSTELTMLELPLVDDILIIYYALVNLLHPLQAEKIDIDT
;
A
#
# COMPACT_ATOMS: atom_id res chain seq x y z
N LYS A 1 2.86 12.16 -11.53
CA LYS A 1 3.79 12.69 -10.50
C LYS A 1 3.11 13.67 -9.52
N LEU A 2 1.76 13.72 -9.45
CA LEU A 2 1.05 14.64 -8.54
C LEU A 2 0.95 14.16 -7.09
N TRP A 3 1.01 12.85 -6.86
CA TRP A 3 0.80 12.24 -5.53
C TRP A 3 1.80 12.69 -4.46
N ILE A 4 3.03 13.07 -4.86
CA ILE A 4 4.07 13.47 -3.90
C ILE A 4 3.73 14.79 -3.22
N PHE A 5 2.89 15.65 -3.81
CA PHE A 5 2.63 16.99 -3.28
C PHE A 5 1.86 16.96 -1.96
N GLY A 6 1.01 15.95 -1.74
CA GLY A 6 0.25 15.77 -0.50
C GLY A 6 1.04 15.18 0.67
N LEU A 7 2.33 14.84 0.50
CA LEU A 7 3.17 14.35 1.58
C LEU A 7 3.71 15.50 2.43
N GLU A 8 3.57 15.35 3.75
CA GLU A 8 4.10 16.23 4.77
C GLU A 8 5.47 15.73 5.27
N PRO A 9 6.33 16.63 5.77
CA PRO A 9 7.57 16.23 6.42
C PRO A 9 7.30 15.16 7.50
N TYR A 10 8.20 14.19 7.60
CA TYR A 10 8.15 13.06 8.54
C TYR A 10 7.12 11.96 8.23
N ASP A 11 6.35 12.09 7.15
CA ASP A 11 5.51 10.99 6.66
C ASP A 11 6.34 9.76 6.29
N THR A 12 5.77 8.58 6.50
CA THR A 12 6.36 7.30 6.08
C THR A 12 5.57 6.71 4.93
N VAL A 13 6.23 6.52 3.78
CA VAL A 13 5.62 5.96 2.57
C VAL A 13 6.04 4.50 2.40
N MET A 14 5.05 3.60 2.36
CA MET A 14 5.29 2.20 2.03
C MET A 14 5.42 2.03 0.51
N ALA A 15 6.42 1.28 0.07
CA ALA A 15 6.60 0.98 -1.34
C ALA A 15 7.11 -0.44 -1.54
N ASP A 16 6.70 -1.05 -2.65
CA ASP A 16 7.22 -2.35 -3.05
C ASP A 16 8.70 -2.25 -3.45
N ARG A 17 9.35 -3.41 -3.50
CA ARG A 17 10.75 -3.48 -3.95
C ARG A 17 10.86 -3.08 -5.42
N GLY A 18 11.95 -2.41 -5.77
CA GLY A 18 12.23 -1.94 -7.13
C GLY A 18 11.78 -0.49 -7.41
N PHE A 19 10.97 0.11 -6.53
CA PHE A 19 10.59 1.51 -6.64
C PHE A 19 11.75 2.43 -6.24
N LYS A 20 12.23 3.26 -7.18
CA LYS A 20 13.31 4.24 -6.97
C LYS A 20 12.76 5.59 -6.46
N ILE A 21 12.08 5.58 -5.31
CA ILE A 21 11.41 6.79 -4.77
C ILE A 21 12.14 7.41 -3.57
N LYS A 22 13.21 6.78 -3.07
CA LYS A 22 13.90 7.20 -1.85
C LYS A 22 14.47 8.63 -1.95
N SER A 23 15.02 9.00 -3.10
CA SER A 23 15.53 10.36 -3.35
C SER A 23 14.41 11.40 -3.25
N ASP A 24 13.28 11.12 -3.87
CA ASP A 24 12.12 12.02 -3.93
C ASP A 24 11.53 12.24 -2.53
N LEU A 25 11.44 11.16 -1.73
CA LEU A 25 10.98 11.23 -0.34
C LEU A 25 11.97 11.98 0.56
N THR A 26 13.28 11.76 0.38
CA THR A 26 14.31 12.44 1.19
C THR A 26 14.27 13.95 0.96
N MET A 27 14.03 14.40 -0.28
CA MET A 27 13.87 15.82 -0.62
C MET A 27 12.70 16.47 0.14
N LYS A 28 11.66 15.70 0.49
CA LYS A 28 10.51 16.15 1.29
C LYS A 28 10.64 15.89 2.79
N ARG A 29 11.78 15.36 3.27
CA ARG A 29 11.98 14.90 4.66
C ARG A 29 11.00 13.78 5.06
N CYS A 30 10.59 12.95 4.12
CA CYS A 30 9.75 11.78 4.35
C CYS A 30 10.62 10.50 4.40
N TYR A 31 10.08 9.45 5.01
CA TYR A 31 10.73 8.15 5.18
C TYR A 31 10.13 7.09 4.24
N SER A 32 10.92 6.08 3.88
CA SER A 32 10.45 4.94 3.07
C SER A 32 10.36 3.66 3.91
N ALA A 33 9.21 3.00 3.89
CA ALA A 33 9.01 1.67 4.46
C ALA A 33 8.99 0.62 3.33
N ILE A 34 10.17 0.13 2.95
CA ILE A 34 10.33 -0.92 1.94
C ILE A 34 10.63 -2.24 2.68
N PRO A 35 9.92 -3.34 2.38
CA PRO A 35 10.18 -4.63 3.03
C PRO A 35 11.64 -5.09 2.82
N PRO A 36 12.40 -5.45 3.87
CA PRO A 36 13.78 -5.87 3.74
C PRO A 36 13.90 -7.19 2.98
N SER A 37 14.98 -7.38 2.22
CA SER A 37 15.23 -8.63 1.49
C SER A 37 15.39 -9.79 2.46
N ALA A 38 14.80 -10.95 2.14
CA ALA A 38 15.26 -12.20 2.71
C ALA A 38 16.67 -12.43 2.15
N ALA A 39 17.70 -12.00 2.89
CA ALA A 39 19.07 -12.32 2.53
C ALA A 39 19.18 -13.85 2.53
N LYS A 40 19.53 -14.44 1.39
CA LYS A 40 19.74 -15.88 1.29
C LYS A 40 20.78 -16.30 2.35
N GLY A 41 20.33 -17.01 3.37
CA GLY A 41 21.20 -17.64 4.37
C GLY A 41 21.39 -16.90 5.71
N ASN A 42 20.85 -15.69 5.90
CA ASN A 42 20.96 -15.00 7.20
C ASN A 42 19.60 -14.90 7.90
N HIS A 43 19.53 -15.42 9.12
CA HIS A 43 18.41 -15.15 10.02
C HIS A 43 18.37 -13.66 10.34
N MET A 44 17.19 -13.05 10.23
CA MET A 44 16.98 -11.67 10.63
C MET A 44 17.11 -11.55 12.15
N ILE A 45 17.76 -10.48 12.62
CA ILE A 45 17.85 -10.17 14.05
C ILE A 45 16.44 -9.86 14.56
N SER A 46 16.13 -10.22 15.81
CA SER A 46 14.78 -10.10 16.40
C SER A 46 14.14 -8.72 16.23
N ASP A 47 14.92 -7.64 16.33
CA ASP A 47 14.43 -6.27 16.14
C ASP A 47 14.05 -5.96 14.69
N ASP A 48 14.86 -6.44 13.73
CA ASP A 48 14.57 -6.30 12.29
C ASP A 48 13.33 -7.10 11.90
N VAL A 49 13.10 -8.26 12.54
CA VAL A 49 11.89 -9.06 12.36
C VAL A 49 10.65 -8.27 12.81
N ALA A 50 10.71 -7.60 13.96
CA ALA A 50 9.59 -6.82 14.47
C ALA A 50 9.20 -5.65 13.55
N VAL A 51 10.19 -4.90 13.06
CA VAL A 51 9.98 -3.79 12.11
C VAL A 51 9.39 -4.31 10.80
N THR A 52 9.91 -5.42 10.30
CA THR A 52 9.44 -6.05 9.06
C THR A 52 8.04 -6.60 9.18
N SER A 53 7.73 -7.26 10.29
CA SER A 53 6.39 -7.76 10.60
C SER A 53 5.39 -6.61 10.64
N LYS A 54 5.74 -5.47 11.24
CA LYS A 54 4.88 -4.29 11.28
C LYS A 54 4.55 -3.77 9.88
N VAL A 55 5.55 -3.63 9.00
CA VAL A 55 5.34 -3.20 7.61
C VAL A 55 4.52 -4.23 6.83
N ALA A 56 4.82 -5.52 6.98
CA ALA A 56 4.08 -6.60 6.32
C ALA A 56 2.60 -6.63 6.76
N ASN A 57 2.33 -6.45 8.05
CA ASN A 57 0.96 -6.39 8.58
C ASN A 57 0.17 -5.25 7.96
N VAL A 58 0.76 -4.05 7.83
CA VAL A 58 0.10 -2.91 7.16
C VAL A 58 -0.15 -3.21 5.67
N ARG A 59 0.79 -3.88 4.99
CA ARG A 59 0.66 -4.26 3.57
C ARG A 59 -0.56 -5.15 3.31
N ILE A 60 -0.88 -6.06 4.23
CA ILE A 60 -2.07 -6.93 4.12
C ILE A 60 -3.34 -6.09 3.97
N PHE A 61 -3.49 -5.00 4.73
CA PHE A 61 -4.67 -4.13 4.63
C PHE A 61 -4.73 -3.42 3.27
N VAL A 62 -3.60 -2.92 2.78
CA VAL A 62 -3.52 -2.26 1.46
C VAL A 62 -3.87 -3.24 0.34
N GLU A 63 -3.33 -4.46 0.36
CA GLU A 63 -3.64 -5.51 -0.61
C GLU A 63 -5.12 -5.90 -0.57
N LYS A 64 -5.71 -6.02 0.62
CA LYS A 64 -7.14 -6.29 0.79
C LYS A 64 -8.01 -5.14 0.27
N ALA A 65 -7.62 -3.89 0.49
CA ALA A 65 -8.32 -2.72 -0.04
C ALA A 65 -8.31 -2.74 -1.57
N ILE A 66 -7.15 -2.96 -2.18
CA ILE A 66 -6.99 -3.09 -3.64
C ILE A 66 -7.83 -4.26 -4.18
N ALA A 67 -7.85 -5.40 -3.47
CA ALA A 67 -8.67 -6.55 -3.85
C ALA A 67 -10.18 -6.23 -3.84
N ARG A 68 -10.66 -5.46 -2.86
CA ARG A 68 -12.06 -5.01 -2.83
C ARG A 68 -12.39 -4.02 -3.93
N VAL A 69 -11.47 -3.13 -4.32
CA VAL A 69 -11.69 -2.23 -5.46
C VAL A 69 -11.95 -3.03 -6.74
N LYS A 70 -11.33 -4.21 -6.90
CA LYS A 70 -11.58 -5.09 -8.05
C LYS A 70 -12.99 -5.70 -8.07
N TRP A 71 -13.78 -5.60 -6.99
CA TRP A 71 -15.18 -6.04 -7.00
C TRP A 71 -16.05 -5.13 -7.90
N PHE A 72 -15.61 -3.90 -8.16
CA PHE A 72 -16.31 -3.01 -9.07
C PHE A 72 -16.04 -3.42 -10.53
N ARG A 73 -17.09 -3.90 -11.20
CA ARG A 73 -17.04 -4.45 -12.57
C ARG A 73 -16.55 -3.46 -13.63
N SER A 74 -16.72 -2.16 -13.41
CA SER A 74 -16.23 -1.08 -14.28
C SER A 74 -14.71 -1.09 -14.47
N LEU A 75 -13.94 -1.42 -13.44
CA LEU A 75 -12.47 -1.58 -13.52
C LEU A 75 -12.04 -2.91 -14.12
N SER A 76 -12.97 -3.87 -14.23
CA SER A 76 -12.75 -5.17 -14.87
C SER A 76 -13.04 -5.15 -16.37
N THR A 77 -13.50 -4.01 -16.90
CA THR A 77 -13.84 -3.81 -18.32
C THR A 77 -12.87 -2.79 -18.91
N GLU A 78 -12.60 -2.86 -20.21
CA GLU A 78 -11.78 -1.88 -20.90
C GLU A 78 -12.39 -0.48 -20.76
N LEU A 79 -11.58 0.49 -20.32
CA LEU A 79 -12.00 1.89 -20.26
C LEU A 79 -11.99 2.49 -21.65
N THR A 80 -13.03 3.26 -21.96
CA THR A 80 -13.12 3.97 -23.23
C THR A 80 -12.20 5.19 -23.21
N MET A 81 -11.71 5.64 -24.38
CA MET A 81 -10.85 6.83 -24.49
C MET A 81 -11.46 8.09 -23.86
N LEU A 82 -12.80 8.19 -23.78
CA LEU A 82 -13.52 9.30 -23.16
C LEU A 82 -13.43 9.29 -21.63
N GLU A 83 -13.23 8.13 -21.02
CA GLU A 83 -13.19 7.94 -19.56
C GLU A 83 -11.78 8.14 -18.99
N LEU A 84 -10.74 8.12 -19.84
CA LEU A 84 -9.34 8.31 -19.45
C LEU A 84 -9.10 9.56 -18.57
N PRO A 85 -9.69 10.74 -18.86
CA PRO A 85 -9.51 11.92 -18.02
C PRO A 85 -10.16 11.80 -16.64
N LEU A 86 -11.15 10.89 -16.48
CA LEU A 86 -11.92 10.71 -15.26
C LEU A 86 -11.38 9.56 -14.39
N VAL A 87 -10.35 8.84 -14.84
CA VAL A 87 -9.81 7.66 -14.15
C VAL A 87 -9.39 7.97 -12.72
N ASP A 88 -8.70 9.09 -12.52
CA ASP A 88 -8.22 9.48 -11.19
C ASP A 88 -9.41 9.70 -10.23
N ASP A 89 -10.46 10.41 -10.67
CA ASP A 89 -11.66 10.68 -9.89
C ASP A 89 -12.44 9.39 -9.58
N ILE A 90 -12.60 8.51 -10.58
CA ILE A 90 -13.26 7.20 -10.43
C ILE A 90 -12.53 6.37 -9.37
N LEU A 91 -11.20 6.31 -9.43
CA LEU A 91 -10.40 5.57 -8.47
C LEU A 91 -10.54 6.15 -7.06
N ILE A 92 -10.47 7.48 -6.89
CA ILE A 92 -10.66 8.14 -5.59
C ILE A 92 -12.01 7.76 -4.98
N ILE A 93 -13.09 7.82 -5.78
CA ILE A 93 -14.43 7.44 -5.33
C ILE A 93 -14.46 5.98 -4.90
N TYR A 94 -13.86 5.06 -5.66
CA TYR A 94 -13.88 3.64 -5.31
C TYR A 94 -13.09 3.32 -4.05
N TYR A 95 -11.93 3.92 -3.86
CA TYR A 95 -11.17 3.76 -2.62
C TYR A 95 -11.94 4.38 -1.43
N ALA A 96 -12.62 5.50 -1.61
CA ALA A 96 -13.50 6.06 -0.59
C ALA A 96 -14.64 5.10 -0.22
N LEU A 97 -15.30 4.50 -1.22
CA LEU A 97 -16.35 3.49 -1.00
C LEU A 97 -15.80 2.25 -0.27
N VAL A 98 -14.63 1.74 -0.65
CA VAL A 98 -13.99 0.60 0.02
C VAL A 98 -13.68 0.91 1.49
N ASN A 99 -13.27 2.13 1.79
CA ASN A 99 -13.01 2.58 3.16
C ASN A 99 -14.29 2.69 4.01
N LEU A 100 -15.46 2.86 3.39
CA LEU A 100 -16.77 2.88 4.07
C LEU A 100 -17.39 1.49 4.26
N LEU A 101 -16.84 0.45 3.64
CA LEU A 101 -17.27 -0.93 3.86
C LEU A 101 -16.82 -1.43 5.24
N HIS A 102 -17.28 -2.63 5.60
CA HIS A 102 -16.84 -3.33 6.81
C HIS A 102 -15.30 -3.33 6.93
N PRO A 103 -14.73 -3.24 8.14
CA PRO A 103 -13.29 -3.14 8.32
C PRO A 103 -12.55 -4.25 7.57
N LEU A 104 -11.38 -3.93 7.04
CA LEU A 104 -10.47 -4.87 6.41
C LEU A 104 -9.86 -5.76 7.51
N GLN A 105 -10.66 -6.62 8.15
CA GLN A 105 -10.18 -7.42 9.26
C GLN A 105 -8.96 -8.24 8.82
N ALA A 106 -7.87 -8.15 9.57
CA ALA A 106 -7.03 -9.31 9.76
C ALA A 106 -7.87 -10.25 10.62
N GLU A 107 -8.35 -11.34 10.02
CA GLU A 107 -8.81 -12.48 10.80
C GLU A 107 -7.70 -12.73 11.83
N LYS A 108 -8.03 -12.64 13.13
CA LYS A 108 -7.11 -13.13 14.14
C LYS A 108 -6.94 -14.60 13.77
N ILE A 109 -5.75 -14.97 13.33
CA ILE A 109 -5.34 -16.35 13.48
C ILE A 109 -5.31 -16.50 15.00
N ASP A 110 -6.37 -17.07 15.57
CA ASP A 110 -6.31 -17.60 16.92
C ASP A 110 -5.25 -18.69 16.88
N ILE A 111 -4.02 -18.31 17.24
CA ILE A 111 -2.98 -19.27 17.58
C ILE A 111 -3.32 -19.75 18.99
N ASP A 112 -4.41 -20.50 19.08
CA ASP A 112 -4.68 -21.41 20.19
C ASP A 112 -4.59 -22.83 19.64
N THR A 113 -3.36 -23.26 19.36
CA THR A 113 -2.88 -24.64 19.52
C THR A 113 -1.36 -24.65 19.59
#